data_AF-A0AAV2CYB0-F1
#
_entry.id   AF-A0AAV2CYB0-F1
#
_cell.length_a   1.000
_cell.length_b   1.000
_cell.length_c   1.000
_cell.angle_alpha   90.00
_cell.angle_beta   90.00
_cell.angle_gamma   90.00
#
_symmetry.space_group_name_H-M   'P 1'
#
loop_
_entity.id
_entity.type
_entity.pdbx_description
1 polymer ?
#
loop_
_entity_poly.entity_id
_entity_poly.type
_entity_poly.pdbx_seq_one_letter_code
_entity_poly.pdbx_strand_id
1 'polypeptide(L)'
;MHCVMNSIPVSSMEEGGSAPTAASLPETTADGHQFYPSPVFKGRGGGPGSDVSSTNSPSESPLVIPGSIGEPLVLKNRAPRWHEQLQCWCLNFRGRVTVASVKNFQLVAAFEPHHQNVSAEEHDRVLLQFGKIGKDIFTMDYSYPLSAFQAFTLCLSSFDTKPACE
;
A
#
# COMPACT_ATOMS: atom_id res chain seq x y z
N MET A 1 -6.90 2.80 -11.02
CA MET A 1 -6.53 3.11 -9.63
C MET A 1 -5.01 2.98 -9.51
N HIS A 2 -4.35 4.00 -8.97
CA HIS A 2 -2.92 4.01 -8.65
C HIS A 2 -2.81 4.48 -7.21
N CYS A 3 -2.15 3.73 -6.34
CA CYS A 3 -2.04 4.02 -4.93
C CYS A 3 -0.59 3.92 -4.48
N VAL A 4 -0.21 4.78 -3.54
CA VAL A 4 1.12 4.81 -2.92
C VAL A 4 0.90 4.81 -1.42
N MET A 5 1.50 3.86 -0.70
CA MET A 5 1.33 3.72 0.74
C MET A 5 2.52 3.01 1.39
N ASN A 6 2.60 3.03 2.71
CA ASN A 6 3.64 2.27 3.42
C ASN A 6 3.27 0.79 3.49
N SER A 7 4.22 -0.09 3.19
CA SER A 7 4.07 -1.53 3.42
C SER A 7 4.06 -1.84 4.91
N ILE A 8 3.30 -2.87 5.31
CA ILE A 8 3.42 -3.42 6.67
C ILE A 8 4.63 -4.35 6.67
N PRO A 9 5.66 -4.10 7.49
CA PRO A 9 6.86 -4.94 7.52
C PRO A 9 6.54 -6.30 8.15
N VAL A 10 7.25 -7.34 7.73
CA VAL A 10 7.11 -8.72 8.26
C VAL A 10 7.27 -8.77 9.77
N SER A 11 8.14 -7.94 10.35
CA SER A 11 8.32 -7.82 11.80
C SER A 11 7.04 -7.45 12.56
N SER A 12 6.05 -6.85 11.89
CA SER A 12 4.74 -6.57 12.49
C SER A 12 3.90 -7.84 12.74
N MET A 13 4.25 -8.95 12.10
CA MET A 13 3.55 -10.24 12.19
C MET A 13 4.23 -11.22 13.15
N GLU A 14 5.38 -10.87 13.71
CA GLU A 14 6.13 -11.66 14.69
C GLU A 14 5.53 -11.50 16.11
N GLU A 15 5.87 -12.40 17.04
CA GLU A 15 5.38 -12.32 18.42
C GLU A 15 5.87 -11.02 19.09
N GLY A 16 4.92 -10.18 19.52
CA GLY A 16 5.21 -8.83 20.04
C GLY A 16 5.35 -7.73 18.98
N GLY A 17 5.18 -8.06 17.70
CA GLY A 17 5.16 -7.10 16.59
C GLY A 17 3.98 -6.13 16.67
N SER A 18 4.18 -4.91 16.18
CA SER A 18 3.13 -3.88 16.08
C SER A 18 3.15 -3.27 14.69
N ALA A 19 1.99 -3.21 14.04
CA ALA A 19 1.88 -2.56 12.74
C ALA A 19 2.03 -1.04 12.90
N PRO A 20 2.73 -0.35 11.98
CA PRO A 20 2.84 1.10 11.97
C PRO A 20 1.47 1.72 11.68
N THR A 21 0.69 1.90 12.74
CA THR A 21 -0.66 2.45 12.71
C THR A 21 -0.61 3.81 13.37
N ALA A 22 -1.09 4.86 12.69
CA ALA A 22 -1.22 6.16 13.30
C ALA A 22 -2.22 6.06 14.46
N ALA A 23 -1.74 6.17 15.70
CA ALA A 23 -2.56 6.06 16.91
C ALA A 23 -3.41 7.31 17.19
N SER A 24 -3.28 8.36 16.38
CA SER A 24 -4.03 9.60 16.49
C SER A 24 -4.37 10.18 15.12
N LEU A 25 -5.59 10.68 14.97
CA LEU A 25 -5.98 11.54 13.85
C LEU A 25 -5.35 12.92 14.08
N PRO A 26 -4.72 13.55 13.06
CA PRO A 26 -4.22 14.90 13.22
C PRO A 26 -5.39 15.86 13.48
N GLU A 27 -5.32 16.63 14.57
CA GLU A 27 -6.24 17.75 14.80
C GLU A 27 -6.09 18.75 13.66
N THR A 28 -7.19 19.01 12.96
CA THR A 28 -7.25 20.05 11.93
C THR A 28 -7.23 21.40 12.63
N THR A 29 -6.07 22.05 12.69
CA THR A 29 -5.99 23.49 12.97
C THR A 29 -6.26 24.25 11.67
N ALA A 30 -6.94 25.39 11.80
CA ALA A 30 -7.61 26.11 10.71
C ALA A 30 -6.72 26.71 9.61
N ASP A 31 -5.39 26.49 9.64
CA ASP A 31 -4.47 26.97 8.60
C ASP A 31 -4.00 25.82 7.72
N GLY A 32 -4.42 25.86 6.45
CA GLY A 32 -4.40 24.77 5.47
C GLY A 32 -3.04 24.29 4.96
N HIS A 33 -2.12 23.91 5.84
CA HIS A 33 -0.89 23.20 5.47
C HIS A 33 -0.88 21.78 6.03
N GLN A 34 -1.32 20.82 5.20
CA GLN A 34 -1.18 19.39 5.48
C GLN A 34 0.29 18.97 5.37
N PHE A 35 0.96 18.81 6.51
CA PHE A 35 2.19 18.03 6.61
C PHE A 35 1.83 16.64 7.13
N TYR A 36 2.17 15.60 6.38
CA TYR A 36 2.19 14.23 6.88
C TYR A 36 3.39 14.08 7.81
N PRO A 37 3.23 13.87 9.13
CA PRO A 37 4.37 13.58 9.97
C PRO A 37 4.70 12.09 9.82
N SER A 38 5.89 11.79 9.26
CA SER A 38 6.49 10.47 9.43
C SER A 38 6.74 10.23 10.93
N PRO A 39 6.44 9.05 11.48
CA PRO A 39 6.63 8.79 12.89
C PRO A 39 8.13 8.65 13.18
N VAL A 40 8.72 9.70 13.76
CA VAL A 40 10.05 9.63 14.38
C VAL A 40 9.87 9.07 15.79
N PHE A 41 10.28 7.82 16.00
CA PHE A 41 10.39 7.27 17.36
C PHE A 41 11.67 7.80 18.01
N LYS A 42 11.51 8.77 18.93
CA LYS A 42 12.59 9.19 19.83
C LYS A 42 12.59 8.25 21.04
N GLY A 43 13.49 7.27 21.02
CA GLY A 43 13.76 6.39 22.16
C GLY A 43 14.20 7.19 23.39
N ARG A 44 13.56 6.91 24.53
CA ARG A 44 13.77 7.56 25.83
C ARG A 44 14.93 6.88 26.56
N GLY A 45 16.02 7.62 26.81
CA GLY A 45 17.08 7.26 27.75
C GLY A 45 17.58 8.51 28.48
N GLY A 46 17.54 8.52 29.81
CA GLY A 46 17.96 9.64 30.67
C GLY A 46 19.48 9.85 30.67
N GLY A 47 19.92 11.10 30.87
CA GLY A 47 21.32 11.58 30.78
C GLY A 47 22.21 11.26 31.99
N PRO A 48 23.22 12.08 32.37
CA PRO A 48 23.84 13.22 31.67
C PRO A 48 25.40 13.13 31.57
N GLY A 49 26.03 13.97 30.74
CA GLY A 49 27.40 14.45 31.00
C GLY A 49 28.44 14.36 29.88
N SER A 50 29.16 15.48 29.73
CA SER A 50 30.50 15.71 29.15
C SER A 50 30.72 15.62 27.64
N ASP A 51 30.86 16.81 27.07
CA ASP A 51 31.76 17.25 26.00
C ASP A 51 32.95 16.32 25.72
N VAL A 52 33.25 16.04 24.44
CA VAL A 52 34.41 16.60 23.71
C VAL A 52 34.52 16.07 22.26
N SER A 53 34.79 17.03 21.37
CA SER A 53 35.73 17.01 20.24
C SER A 53 35.49 16.22 18.93
N SER A 54 35.49 17.04 17.87
CA SER A 54 36.27 16.93 16.62
C SER A 54 35.65 16.23 15.38
N THR A 55 35.21 17.09 14.47
CA THR A 55 35.57 17.15 13.03
C THR A 55 36.09 15.88 12.35
N ASN A 56 35.34 15.39 11.35
CA ASN A 56 35.79 15.26 9.96
C ASN A 56 34.61 14.94 9.02
N SER A 57 34.53 15.68 7.91
CA SER A 57 33.78 15.31 6.69
C SER A 57 34.67 14.41 5.80
N PRO A 58 34.24 13.93 4.61
CA PRO A 58 32.91 13.58 4.08
C PRO A 58 32.89 12.11 3.57
N SER A 59 31.77 11.72 2.93
CA SER A 59 31.58 10.54 2.07
C SER A 59 31.69 9.13 2.68
N GLU A 60 30.55 8.60 3.13
CA GLU A 60 30.19 7.22 2.83
C GLU A 60 28.71 7.19 2.43
N SER A 61 28.47 6.85 1.17
CA SER A 61 27.17 6.43 0.66
C SER A 61 26.70 5.21 1.45
N PRO A 62 25.51 5.22 2.10
CA PRO A 62 25.05 4.06 2.81
C PRO A 62 24.72 2.96 1.80
N LEU A 63 25.44 1.85 1.92
CA LEU A 63 25.19 0.61 1.18
C LEU A 63 23.72 0.20 1.36
N VAL A 64 23.00 0.20 0.25
CA VAL A 64 21.58 -0.14 0.18
C VAL A 64 21.42 -1.64 0.45
N ILE A 65 20.86 -1.97 1.61
CA ILE A 65 20.35 -3.32 1.90
C ILE A 65 19.00 -3.45 1.18
N PRO A 66 18.81 -4.41 0.25
CA PRO A 66 17.51 -4.66 -0.37
C PRO A 66 16.55 -5.18 0.72
N GLY A 67 15.53 -4.39 1.05
CA GLY A 67 14.65 -4.61 2.21
C GLY A 67 14.43 -3.37 3.09
N SER A 68 14.84 -2.19 2.61
CA SER A 68 14.72 -0.90 3.31
C SER A 68 13.30 -0.59 3.77
N ILE A 69 13.20 -0.29 5.06
CA ILE A 69 12.12 0.49 5.68
C ILE A 69 12.15 1.89 5.03
N GLY A 70 11.53 2.07 3.85
CA GLY A 70 11.57 3.37 3.19
C GLY A 70 11.00 3.45 1.77
N GLU A 71 10.95 2.35 1.02
CA GLU A 71 10.33 2.38 -0.31
C GLU A 71 8.81 2.23 -0.21
N PRO A 72 8.03 3.17 -0.77
CA PRO A 72 6.58 3.09 -0.71
C PRO A 72 6.07 1.91 -1.54
N LEU A 73 5.07 1.20 -1.02
CA LEU A 73 4.31 0.22 -1.76
C LEU A 73 3.44 0.96 -2.79
N VAL A 74 3.83 0.83 -4.05
CA VAL A 74 3.04 1.34 -5.18
C VAL A 74 2.14 0.22 -5.70
N LEU A 75 0.84 0.48 -5.81
CA LEU A 75 -0.15 -0.45 -6.33
C LEU A 75 -0.81 0.12 -7.57
N LYS A 76 -1.00 -0.73 -8.57
CA LYS A 76 -1.71 -0.39 -9.81
C LYS A 76 -2.83 -1.38 -10.08
N ASN A 77 -3.87 -0.89 -10.78
CA ASN A 77 -4.89 -1.78 -11.29
C ASN A 77 -4.30 -2.76 -12.31
N ARG A 78 -4.65 -4.03 -12.19
CA ARG A 78 -4.28 -5.06 -13.15
C ARG A 78 -4.98 -4.79 -14.48
N ALA A 79 -4.23 -4.93 -15.58
CA ALA A 79 -4.81 -4.82 -16.90
C ALA A 79 -5.80 -5.97 -17.15
N PRO A 80 -7.00 -5.70 -17.71
CA PRO A 80 -7.92 -6.76 -18.08
C PRO A 80 -7.34 -7.61 -19.21
N ARG A 81 -7.72 -8.88 -19.25
CA ARG A 81 -7.37 -9.80 -20.33
C ARG A 81 -8.54 -9.90 -21.30
N TRP A 82 -8.24 -10.02 -22.59
CA TRP A 82 -9.25 -10.36 -23.58
C TRP A 82 -9.79 -11.76 -23.33
N HIS A 83 -11.11 -11.90 -23.28
CA HIS A 83 -11.78 -13.18 -23.13
C HIS A 83 -12.53 -13.54 -24.40
N GLU A 84 -11.91 -14.37 -25.24
CA GLU A 84 -12.43 -14.71 -26.58
C GLU A 84 -13.90 -15.15 -26.59
N GLN A 85 -14.31 -16.07 -25.71
CA GLN A 85 -15.70 -16.57 -25.73
C GLN A 85 -16.74 -15.53 -25.35
N LEU A 86 -16.35 -14.53 -24.54
CA LEU A 86 -17.25 -13.48 -24.05
C LEU A 86 -17.09 -12.19 -24.85
N GLN A 87 -16.11 -12.13 -25.76
CA GLN A 87 -15.75 -10.96 -26.57
C GLN A 87 -15.66 -9.68 -25.74
N CYS A 88 -15.01 -9.76 -24.57
CA CYS A 88 -14.87 -8.63 -23.66
C CYS A 88 -13.53 -8.63 -22.93
N TRP A 89 -13.12 -7.45 -22.48
CA TRP A 89 -11.98 -7.28 -21.58
C TRP A 89 -12.43 -7.54 -20.14
N CYS A 90 -11.90 -8.57 -19.51
CA CYS A 90 -12.28 -8.93 -18.14
C CYS A 90 -11.08 -9.34 -17.28
N LEU A 91 -11.26 -9.24 -15.97
CA LEU A 91 -10.33 -9.78 -14.99
C LEU A 91 -10.84 -11.15 -14.53
N ASN A 92 -9.90 -12.04 -14.18
CA ASN A 92 -10.25 -13.36 -13.63
C ASN A 92 -10.40 -13.27 -12.12
N PHE A 93 -11.64 -13.18 -11.65
CA PHE A 93 -12.00 -13.14 -10.23
C PHE A 93 -12.22 -14.52 -9.59
N ARG A 94 -11.98 -15.63 -10.33
CA ARG A 94 -12.12 -17.01 -9.83
C ARG A 94 -13.47 -17.27 -9.13
N GLY A 95 -14.55 -16.72 -9.66
CA GLY A 95 -15.91 -16.84 -9.11
C GLY A 95 -16.22 -15.97 -7.90
N ARG A 96 -15.27 -15.16 -7.39
CA ARG A 96 -15.48 -14.25 -6.25
C ARG A 96 -16.31 -13.02 -6.59
N VAL A 97 -16.40 -12.68 -7.87
CA VAL A 97 -17.15 -11.52 -8.39
C VAL A 97 -18.10 -12.04 -9.46
N THR A 98 -19.38 -11.73 -9.31
CA THR A 98 -20.47 -12.30 -10.11
C THR A 98 -21.33 -11.25 -10.80
N VAL A 99 -21.23 -9.98 -10.38
CA VAL A 99 -22.01 -8.88 -10.93
C VAL A 99 -21.08 -7.86 -11.58
N ALA A 100 -21.37 -7.46 -12.81
CA ALA A 100 -20.64 -6.43 -13.52
C ALA A 100 -20.72 -5.09 -12.78
N SER A 101 -19.58 -4.41 -12.64
CA SER A 101 -19.47 -3.13 -11.94
C SER A 101 -18.13 -2.48 -12.26
N VAL A 102 -18.09 -1.14 -12.31
CA VAL A 102 -16.85 -0.36 -12.37
C VAL A 102 -16.01 -0.47 -11.10
N LYS A 103 -16.57 -1.04 -10.03
CA LYS A 103 -15.87 -1.34 -8.77
C LYS A 103 -15.17 -2.70 -8.78
N ASN A 104 -15.24 -3.45 -9.88
CA ASN A 104 -14.56 -4.74 -9.98
C ASN A 104 -13.11 -4.50 -10.39
N PHE A 105 -12.16 -4.69 -9.47
CA PHE A 105 -10.75 -4.46 -9.74
C PHE A 105 -9.83 -5.43 -9.00
N GLN A 106 -8.62 -5.58 -9.52
CA GLN A 106 -7.52 -6.28 -8.87
C GLN A 106 -6.33 -5.32 -8.81
N LEU A 107 -5.73 -5.14 -7.64
CA LEU A 107 -4.48 -4.40 -7.50
C LEU A 107 -3.29 -5.35 -7.40
N VAL A 108 -2.23 -5.00 -8.11
CA VAL A 108 -0.92 -5.66 -8.07
C VAL A 108 0.14 -4.64 -7.71
N ALA A 109 1.28 -5.09 -7.17
CA ALA A 109 2.40 -4.20 -6.92
C ALA A 109 2.98 -3.67 -8.24
N ALA A 110 3.22 -2.37 -8.27
CA ALA A 110 3.98 -1.73 -9.33
C ALA A 110 5.46 -1.83 -8.95
N PHE A 111 6.12 -2.88 -9.42
CA PHE A 111 7.57 -2.98 -9.31
C PHE A 111 8.20 -2.29 -10.51
N GLU A 112 9.19 -1.43 -10.25
CA GLU A 112 10.06 -0.90 -11.28
C GLU A 112 10.95 -2.03 -11.83
N PRO A 113 11.24 -2.06 -13.14
CA PRO A 113 12.01 -3.12 -13.81
C PRO A 113 13.45 -3.27 -13.30
N HIS A 114 13.92 -2.40 -12.40
CA HIS A 114 15.25 -2.46 -11.78
C HIS A 114 15.31 -3.37 -10.55
N HIS A 115 14.18 -3.86 -10.03
CA HIS A 115 14.15 -4.85 -8.97
C HIS A 115 14.39 -6.26 -9.54
N GLN A 116 15.66 -6.55 -9.89
CA GLN A 116 16.13 -7.75 -10.59
C GLN A 116 15.90 -9.09 -9.84
N ASN A 117 15.35 -9.06 -8.63
CA ASN A 117 15.26 -10.22 -7.73
C ASN A 117 13.82 -10.72 -7.49
N VAL A 118 12.82 -10.16 -8.18
CA VAL A 118 11.40 -10.53 -8.03
C VAL A 118 10.96 -11.40 -9.20
N SER A 119 10.33 -12.54 -8.93
CA SER A 119 9.86 -13.44 -9.99
C SER A 119 8.68 -12.83 -10.75
N ALA A 120 8.51 -13.19 -12.03
CA ALA A 120 7.36 -12.74 -12.83
C ALA A 120 6.01 -13.08 -12.16
N GLU A 121 5.97 -14.17 -11.39
CA GLU A 121 4.80 -14.61 -10.63
C GLU A 121 4.46 -13.65 -9.49
N GLU A 122 5.48 -13.11 -8.84
CA GLU A 122 5.35 -12.14 -7.75
C GLU A 122 4.97 -10.75 -8.27
N HIS A 123 5.43 -10.38 -9.46
CA HIS A 123 5.00 -9.16 -10.16
C HIS A 123 3.48 -9.14 -10.45
N ASP A 124 2.90 -10.31 -10.73
CA ASP A 124 1.50 -10.45 -11.14
C ASP A 124 0.59 -10.93 -10.00
N ARG A 125 1.15 -11.05 -8.78
CA ARG A 125 0.42 -11.43 -7.58
C ARG A 125 -0.62 -10.36 -7.23
N VAL A 126 -1.88 -10.78 -7.18
CA VAL A 126 -3.00 -9.92 -6.76
C VAL A 126 -2.91 -9.68 -5.25
N LEU A 127 -2.71 -8.43 -4.85
CA LEU A 127 -2.61 -8.01 -3.46
C LEU A 127 -3.97 -7.60 -2.87
N LEU A 128 -4.84 -7.03 -3.69
CA LEU A 128 -6.22 -6.68 -3.33
C LEU A 128 -7.15 -7.04 -4.49
N GLN A 129 -8.21 -7.78 -4.21
CA GLN A 129 -9.30 -8.05 -5.13
C GLN A 129 -10.60 -7.54 -4.52
N PHE A 130 -11.31 -6.70 -5.26
CA PHE A 130 -12.60 -6.17 -4.86
C PHE A 130 -13.60 -6.32 -6.00
N GLY A 131 -14.85 -6.65 -5.68
CA GLY A 131 -15.90 -6.64 -6.70
C GLY A 131 -17.29 -6.99 -6.18
N LYS A 132 -18.27 -6.72 -7.05
CA LYS A 132 -19.70 -6.80 -6.73
C LYS A 132 -20.23 -8.22 -6.86
N ILE A 133 -21.05 -8.62 -5.89
CA ILE A 133 -21.77 -9.91 -5.89
C ILE A 133 -23.28 -9.78 -5.67
N GLY A 134 -23.78 -8.60 -5.33
CA GLY A 134 -25.21 -8.30 -5.16
C GLY A 134 -25.46 -6.79 -5.17
N LYS A 135 -26.71 -6.34 -4.95
CA LYS A 135 -27.10 -4.91 -5.04
C LYS A 135 -26.14 -3.98 -4.31
N ASP A 136 -25.87 -4.30 -3.06
CA ASP A 136 -25.02 -3.55 -2.12
C ASP A 136 -24.02 -4.49 -1.41
N ILE A 137 -23.67 -5.60 -2.07
CA ILE A 137 -22.82 -6.65 -1.50
C ILE A 137 -21.59 -6.81 -2.36
N PHE A 138 -20.42 -6.76 -1.73
CA PHE A 138 -19.11 -6.83 -2.36
C PHE A 138 -18.23 -7.85 -1.65
N THR A 139 -17.32 -8.45 -2.38
CA THR A 139 -16.24 -9.30 -1.85
C THR A 139 -14.95 -8.50 -1.81
N MET A 140 -14.14 -8.73 -0.77
CA MET A 140 -12.82 -8.14 -0.60
C MET A 140 -11.84 -9.22 -0.16
N ASP A 141 -10.89 -9.55 -1.03
CA ASP A 141 -9.79 -10.46 -0.73
C ASP A 141 -8.49 -9.64 -0.70
N TYR A 142 -7.75 -9.67 0.40
CA TYR A 142 -6.48 -8.96 0.54
C TYR A 142 -5.39 -9.90 1.02
N SER A 143 -4.14 -9.57 0.71
CA SER A 143 -2.97 -10.31 1.19
C SER A 143 -1.90 -9.35 1.71
N TYR A 144 -0.97 -9.89 2.49
CA TYR A 144 0.26 -9.19 2.84
C TYR A 144 0.90 -8.55 1.59
N PRO A 145 1.43 -7.32 1.64
CA PRO A 145 1.68 -6.49 2.84
C PRO A 145 0.54 -5.54 3.22
N LEU A 146 -0.70 -5.80 2.79
CA LEU A 146 -1.85 -4.97 3.16
C LEU A 146 -2.49 -5.45 4.47
N SER A 147 -2.87 -4.50 5.33
CA SER A 147 -3.84 -4.74 6.41
C SER A 147 -5.28 -4.67 5.89
N ALA A 148 -6.21 -5.23 6.67
CA ALA A 148 -7.64 -5.07 6.44
C ALA A 148 -8.05 -3.58 6.37
N PHE A 149 -7.47 -2.72 7.23
CA PHE A 149 -7.79 -1.29 7.25
C PHE A 149 -7.35 -0.58 5.96
N GLN A 150 -6.12 -0.82 5.53
CA GLN A 150 -5.58 -0.29 4.27
C GLN A 150 -6.43 -0.78 3.07
N ALA A 151 -6.67 -2.09 2.99
CA ALA A 151 -7.48 -2.69 1.93
C ALA A 151 -8.90 -2.12 1.88
N PHE A 152 -9.56 -2.01 3.04
CA PHE A 152 -10.92 -1.48 3.14
C PHE A 152 -10.99 0.00 2.71
N THR A 153 -10.03 0.82 3.15
CA THR A 153 -9.96 2.23 2.75
C THR A 153 -9.78 2.39 1.24
N LEU A 154 -8.95 1.55 0.62
CA LEU A 154 -8.80 1.53 -0.85
C LEU A 154 -10.12 1.17 -1.55
N CYS A 155 -10.83 0.17 -1.06
CA CYS A 155 -12.14 -0.21 -1.58
C CYS A 155 -13.15 0.93 -1.46
N LEU A 156 -13.21 1.63 -0.33
CA LEU A 156 -14.08 2.80 -0.14
C LEU A 156 -13.79 3.92 -1.13
N SER A 157 -12.51 4.19 -1.44
CA SER A 157 -12.14 5.19 -2.46
C SER A 157 -12.70 4.88 -3.84
N SER A 158 -12.98 3.60 -4.13
CA SER A 158 -13.61 3.22 -5.40
C SER A 158 -15.04 3.70 -5.50
N PHE A 159 -15.76 3.90 -4.39
CA PHE A 159 -17.14 4.39 -4.39
C PHE A 159 -17.24 5.89 -4.64
N ASP A 160 -16.14 6.62 -4.47
CA ASP A 160 -16.11 8.05 -4.75
C ASP A 160 -16.43 8.30 -6.23
N THR A 161 -17.52 9.01 -6.47
CA THR A 161 -17.98 9.36 -7.80
C THR A 161 -17.28 10.64 -8.20
N LYS A 162 -16.41 10.59 -9.22
CA LYS A 162 -16.11 11.81 -9.97
C LYS A 162 -17.44 12.33 -10.54
N PRO A 163 -17.84 13.59 -10.29
CA PRO A 163 -19.15 14.12 -10.70
C PRO A 163 -19.27 14.41 -12.20
N ALA A 164 -18.68 13.58 -13.07
CA ALA A 164 -18.81 13.72 -14.51
C ALA A 164 -18.66 12.36 -15.21
N CYS A 165 -19.80 11.80 -15.61
CA CYS A 165 -20.09 11.09 -16.86
C CYS A 165 -21.37 10.26 -16.63
N GLU A 166 -22.51 10.89 -16.96
CA GLU A 166 -23.73 10.18 -17.37
C GLU A 166 -23.56 9.61 -18.78
#